data_AF-A0A963TV21-F1
#
_entry.id   AF-A0A963TV21-F1
#
_cell.length_a   1.000
_cell.length_b   1.000
_cell.length_c   1.000
_cell.angle_alpha   90.00
_cell.angle_beta   90.00
_cell.angle_gamma   90.00
#
_symmetry.space_group_name_H-M   'P 1'
#
loop_
_entity.id
_entity.type
_entity.pdbx_description
1 polymer ?
#
loop_
_entity_poly.entity_id
_entity_poly.type
_entity_poly.pdbx_seq_one_letter_code
_entity_poly.pdbx_strand_id
1 'polypeptide(L)'
;MTQPEQQQAAAVENEAAGRGGLSQAELDELVASSDTGSRGSTGPVGAFIAIVALAWSLFQIWIASPIPFMLGFGVFNDTEARSIHLAFAIFLAFAAFPAARTRIQLALGVGVPLILGTLFFISAKAGTPVWWIPIVSLALVAAILLGSPKDRIPAWEWALAVLGAATALYLYVYYKDISSRVGAPILQDFVVSVIGLMILLEATRRALGPALMIVATVFLVYTVLGPYMPEIIAHKGNNLSEIVNHQWITTEGVFGIALGVSTSFVFLFVLFGSLLDKAGAGNYFIQVAFSLMGHMRGGPAKAAVVGSSLMGMISGTAVANVLTTGPISIPLMRKSGYRAETAGAI
;
A
#
# COMPACT_ATOMS: atom_id res chain seq x y z
N MET A 1 13.36 -42.14 -1.63
CA MET A 1 14.64 -41.46 -1.89
C MET A 1 15.67 -42.05 -0.95
N THR A 2 16.78 -42.53 -1.49
CA THR A 2 17.89 -43.04 -0.67
C THR A 2 18.75 -41.84 -0.21
N GLN A 3 19.48 -41.98 0.91
CA GLN A 3 20.37 -40.92 1.44
C GLN A 3 21.33 -40.30 0.38
N PRO A 4 21.88 -41.07 -0.59
CA PRO A 4 22.71 -40.51 -1.67
C PRO A 4 21.93 -39.55 -2.60
N GLU A 5 20.66 -39.82 -2.89
CA GLU A 5 19.83 -38.96 -3.75
C GLU A 5 19.48 -37.63 -3.09
N GLN A 6 19.35 -37.61 -1.75
CA GLN A 6 19.16 -36.38 -0.98
C GLN A 6 20.43 -35.52 -0.95
N GLN A 7 21.60 -36.15 -0.79
CA GLN A 7 22.89 -35.44 -0.85
C GLN A 7 23.18 -34.90 -2.24
N GLN A 8 22.83 -35.64 -3.29
CA GLN A 8 23.00 -35.21 -4.67
C GLN A 8 22.02 -34.08 -5.04
N ALA A 9 20.78 -34.11 -4.52
CA ALA A 9 19.84 -32.99 -4.66
C ALA A 9 20.35 -31.72 -3.96
N ALA A 10 20.87 -31.83 -2.74
CA ALA A 10 21.46 -30.71 -2.00
C ALA A 10 22.74 -30.17 -2.67
N ALA A 11 23.55 -31.04 -3.28
CA ALA A 11 24.73 -30.63 -4.04
C ALA A 11 24.36 -29.85 -5.31
N VAL A 12 23.34 -30.31 -6.05
CA VAL A 12 22.81 -29.60 -7.23
C VAL A 12 22.17 -28.27 -6.85
N GLU A 13 21.54 -28.17 -5.68
CA GLU A 13 20.96 -26.94 -5.13
C GLU A 13 22.07 -25.92 -4.77
N ASN A 14 23.16 -26.37 -4.14
CA ASN A 14 24.34 -25.56 -3.87
C ASN A 14 25.10 -25.13 -5.15
N GLU A 15 25.17 -25.99 -6.17
CA GLU A 15 25.77 -25.66 -7.47
C GLU A 15 24.91 -24.68 -8.27
N ALA A 16 23.58 -24.79 -8.18
CA ALA A 16 22.63 -23.86 -8.79
C ALA A 16 22.66 -22.49 -8.09
N ALA A 17 22.83 -22.45 -6.77
CA ALA A 17 23.07 -21.22 -6.01
C ALA A 17 24.40 -20.54 -6.42
N GLY A 18 25.40 -21.31 -6.84
CA GLY A 18 26.71 -20.81 -7.29
C GLY A 18 26.75 -20.13 -8.66
N ARG A 19 25.69 -20.21 -9.48
CA ARG A 19 25.60 -19.54 -10.79
C ARG A 19 24.61 -18.37 -10.76
N GLY A 20 25.03 -17.26 -10.15
CA GLY A 20 24.42 -15.93 -10.35
C GLY A 20 22.97 -15.77 -9.90
N GLY A 21 22.49 -16.62 -8.98
CA GLY A 21 21.22 -16.44 -8.28
C GLY A 21 21.42 -15.69 -6.96
N LEU A 22 20.40 -14.95 -6.52
CA LEU A 22 20.38 -14.35 -5.19
C LEU A 22 20.36 -15.45 -4.12
N SER A 23 21.12 -15.26 -3.05
CA SER A 23 21.07 -16.12 -1.87
C SER A 23 19.70 -16.04 -1.20
N GLN A 24 19.32 -17.06 -0.40
CA GLN A 24 18.05 -17.05 0.32
C GLN A 24 17.88 -15.84 1.23
N ALA A 25 18.98 -15.37 1.86
CA ALA A 25 18.96 -14.16 2.67
C ALA A 25 18.65 -12.90 1.83
N GLU A 26 19.20 -12.79 0.63
CA GLU A 26 18.91 -11.68 -0.30
C GLU A 26 17.48 -11.75 -0.85
N LEU A 27 16.94 -12.96 -1.06
CA LEU A 27 15.55 -13.17 -1.45
C LEU A 27 14.59 -12.76 -0.33
N ASP A 28 14.86 -13.19 0.91
CA ASP A 28 14.09 -12.80 2.09
C ASP A 28 14.16 -11.28 2.31
N GLU A 29 15.31 -10.66 2.11
CA GLU A 29 15.46 -9.20 2.17
C GLU A 29 14.67 -8.48 1.07
N LEU A 30 14.64 -9.02 -0.15
CA LEU A 30 13.83 -8.48 -1.23
C LEU A 30 12.33 -8.53 -0.91
N VAL A 31 11.84 -9.66 -0.39
CA VAL A 31 10.45 -9.79 0.10
C VAL A 31 10.18 -8.78 1.20
N ALA A 32 11.03 -8.75 2.23
CA ALA A 32 10.86 -7.85 3.36
C ALA A 32 10.85 -6.38 2.91
N SER A 33 11.73 -5.99 1.97
CA SER A 33 11.80 -4.63 1.47
C SER A 33 10.61 -4.23 0.59
N SER A 34 9.99 -5.19 -0.09
CA SER A 34 8.74 -5.02 -0.84
C SER A 34 7.55 -4.81 0.10
N ASP A 35 7.46 -5.66 1.13
CA ASP A 35 6.26 -5.72 1.98
C ASP A 35 6.27 -4.69 3.12
N THR A 36 7.45 -4.41 3.69
CA THR A 36 7.62 -3.50 4.84
C THR A 36 8.29 -2.18 4.50
N GLY A 37 8.71 -2.00 3.24
CA GLY A 37 9.48 -0.86 2.79
C GLY A 37 10.97 -0.97 3.12
N SER A 38 11.82 -0.35 2.29
CA SER A 38 13.28 -0.52 2.39
C SER A 38 13.95 0.05 3.66
N ARG A 39 13.21 0.76 4.53
CA ARG A 39 13.69 1.21 5.85
C ARG A 39 13.28 0.28 7.00
N GLY A 40 12.45 -0.74 6.73
CA GLY A 40 11.87 -1.63 7.75
C GLY A 40 12.79 -2.77 8.22
N SER A 41 13.93 -3.02 7.56
CA SER A 41 14.63 -4.29 7.73
C SER A 41 15.63 -4.35 8.89
N THR A 42 16.27 -3.25 9.33
CA THR A 42 17.26 -3.26 10.43
C THR A 42 17.50 -1.89 11.10
N GLY A 43 18.01 -1.88 12.34
CA GLY A 43 18.51 -0.68 13.03
C GLY A 43 17.46 0.12 13.83
N PRO A 44 17.84 1.27 14.45
CA PRO A 44 16.94 2.08 15.28
C PRO A 44 15.70 2.59 14.53
N VAL A 45 15.85 2.89 13.22
CA VAL A 45 14.75 3.33 12.35
C VAL A 45 13.77 2.20 12.09
N GLY A 46 14.27 1.00 11.76
CA GLY A 46 13.43 -0.19 11.61
C GLY A 46 12.68 -0.53 12.90
N ALA A 47 13.34 -0.46 14.06
CA ALA A 47 12.69 -0.66 15.36
C ALA A 47 11.59 0.37 15.64
N PHE A 48 11.82 1.65 15.33
CA PHE A 48 10.80 2.69 15.44
C PHE A 48 9.60 2.40 14.53
N ILE A 49 9.83 2.07 13.25
CA ILE A 49 8.77 1.73 12.30
C ILE A 49 7.98 0.51 12.79
N ALA A 50 8.67 -0.51 13.30
CA ALA A 50 8.03 -1.71 13.85
C ALA A 50 7.13 -1.38 15.06
N ILE A 51 7.54 -0.49 15.95
CA ILE A 51 6.72 -0.03 17.08
C ILE A 51 5.46 0.68 16.59
N VAL A 52 5.58 1.56 15.59
CA VAL A 52 4.43 2.27 15.02
C VAL A 52 3.48 1.31 14.29
N ALA A 53 4.02 0.37 13.52
CA ALA A 53 3.23 -0.67 12.86
C ALA A 53 2.54 -1.61 13.86
N LEU A 54 3.21 -1.94 14.97
CA LEU A 54 2.62 -2.70 16.07
C LEU A 54 1.50 -1.91 16.74
N ALA A 55 1.68 -0.62 17.00
CA ALA A 55 0.65 0.24 17.56
C ALA A 55 -0.59 0.30 16.65
N TRP A 56 -0.38 0.42 15.33
CA TRP A 56 -1.47 0.35 14.36
C TRP A 56 -2.17 -1.02 14.37
N SER A 57 -1.40 -2.10 14.43
CA SER A 57 -1.93 -3.47 14.48
C SER A 57 -2.78 -3.69 15.74
N LEU A 58 -2.30 -3.23 16.90
CA LEU A 58 -3.04 -3.29 18.16
C LEU A 58 -4.32 -2.46 18.10
N PHE A 59 -4.28 -1.28 17.50
CA PHE A 59 -5.47 -0.46 17.28
C PHE A 59 -6.51 -1.19 16.41
N GLN A 60 -6.06 -1.83 15.33
CA GLN A 60 -6.96 -2.59 14.45
C GLN A 60 -7.59 -3.80 15.15
N ILE A 61 -6.83 -4.51 15.98
CA ILE A 61 -7.35 -5.59 16.82
C ILE A 61 -8.34 -5.04 17.85
N TRP A 62 -8.04 -3.90 18.46
CA TRP A 62 -8.89 -3.25 19.45
C TRP A 62 -10.28 -2.95 18.87
N ILE A 63 -10.34 -2.26 17.74
CA ILE A 63 -11.62 -1.89 17.09
C ILE A 63 -12.38 -3.09 16.51
N ALA A 64 -11.68 -4.18 16.16
CA ALA A 64 -12.29 -5.41 15.68
C ALA A 64 -12.81 -6.31 16.81
N SER A 65 -12.40 -6.06 18.06
CA SER A 65 -12.77 -6.87 19.22
C SER A 65 -13.99 -6.31 19.96
N PRO A 66 -14.70 -7.12 20.76
CA PRO A 66 -15.77 -6.64 21.63
C PRO A 66 -15.26 -5.88 22.87
N ILE A 67 -13.95 -5.88 23.13
CA ILE A 67 -13.30 -5.32 24.32
C ILE A 67 -13.66 -3.84 24.57
N PRO A 68 -13.66 -2.94 23.56
CA PRO A 68 -13.97 -1.53 23.80
C PRO A 68 -15.37 -1.33 24.39
N PHE A 69 -16.34 -2.15 23.94
CA PHE A 69 -17.72 -2.12 24.44
C PHE A 69 -17.83 -2.73 25.85
N MET A 70 -17.06 -3.79 26.14
CA MET A 70 -17.03 -4.41 27.47
C MET A 70 -16.44 -3.47 28.53
N LEU A 71 -15.42 -2.69 28.16
CA LEU A 71 -14.74 -1.76 29.06
C LEU A 71 -15.37 -0.36 29.06
N GLY A 72 -16.28 -0.05 28.12
CA GLY A 72 -16.90 1.26 27.99
C GLY A 72 -15.91 2.39 27.65
N PHE A 73 -14.76 2.06 27.07
CA PHE A 73 -13.68 3.00 26.75
C PHE A 73 -13.14 2.74 25.35
N GLY A 74 -12.74 3.82 24.65
CA GLY A 74 -12.14 3.70 23.33
C GLY A 74 -13.09 3.09 22.29
N VAL A 75 -14.38 3.39 22.38
CA VAL A 75 -15.39 3.03 21.38
C VAL A 75 -15.35 4.10 20.29
N PHE A 76 -14.92 3.70 19.10
CA PHE A 76 -14.82 4.56 17.94
C PHE A 76 -15.95 4.23 16.96
N ASN A 77 -16.53 5.26 16.35
CA ASN A 77 -17.40 5.06 15.19
C ASN A 77 -16.59 4.79 13.92
N ASP A 78 -17.26 4.38 12.84
CA ASP A 78 -16.63 4.08 11.55
C ASP A 78 -15.74 5.21 11.00
N THR A 79 -16.20 6.46 11.07
CA THR A 79 -15.45 7.61 10.55
C THR A 79 -14.21 7.89 11.38
N GLU A 80 -14.33 7.80 12.70
CA GLU A 80 -13.21 7.95 13.64
C GLU A 80 -12.17 6.86 13.41
N ALA A 81 -12.59 5.59 13.31
CA ALA A 81 -11.70 4.46 13.08
C ALA A 81 -10.96 4.57 11.74
N ARG A 82 -11.68 4.92 10.67
CA ARG A 82 -11.09 5.19 9.34
C ARG A 82 -10.06 6.31 9.37
N SER A 83 -10.33 7.38 10.11
CA SER A 83 -9.42 8.51 10.26
C SER A 83 -8.11 8.13 10.93
N ILE A 84 -8.19 7.37 12.03
CA ILE A 84 -7.00 6.88 12.75
C ILE A 84 -6.22 5.88 11.88
N HIS A 85 -6.90 4.95 11.21
CA HIS A 85 -6.27 3.98 10.32
C HIS A 85 -5.50 4.65 9.17
N LEU A 86 -6.12 5.63 8.49
CA LEU A 86 -5.47 6.35 7.40
C LEU A 86 -4.27 7.18 7.91
N ALA A 87 -4.36 7.72 9.12
CA ALA A 87 -3.25 8.47 9.72
C ALA A 87 -2.00 7.58 9.91
N PHE A 88 -2.18 6.37 10.44
CA PHE A 88 -1.09 5.38 10.53
C PHE A 88 -0.57 4.99 9.15
N ALA A 89 -1.47 4.72 8.19
CA ALA A 89 -1.09 4.32 6.83
C ALA A 89 -0.24 5.39 6.13
N ILE A 90 -0.66 6.66 6.17
CA ILE A 90 0.09 7.78 5.59
C ILE A 90 1.43 7.95 6.31
N PHE A 91 1.43 7.93 7.64
CA PHE A 91 2.66 8.08 8.42
C PHE A 91 3.70 7.01 8.04
N LEU A 92 3.29 5.74 8.02
CA LEU A 92 4.14 4.61 7.67
C LEU A 92 4.57 4.65 6.20
N ALA A 93 3.73 5.13 5.28
CA ALA A 93 4.11 5.29 3.88
C ALA A 93 5.33 6.21 3.73
N PHE A 94 5.39 7.33 4.46
CA PHE A 94 6.56 8.23 4.43
C PHE A 94 7.73 7.73 5.28
N ALA A 95 7.45 7.10 6.42
CA ALA A 95 8.50 6.60 7.31
C ALA A 95 9.24 5.39 6.71
N ALA A 96 8.50 4.42 6.16
CA ALA A 96 9.02 3.12 5.74
C ALA A 96 9.38 3.03 4.24
N PHE A 97 8.74 3.82 3.37
CA PHE A 97 8.94 3.76 1.92
C PHE A 97 9.63 5.03 1.36
N PRO A 98 10.97 5.01 1.19
CA PRO A 98 11.70 6.07 0.50
C PRO A 98 11.17 6.32 -0.91
N ALA A 99 11.15 7.59 -1.35
CA ALA A 99 10.73 7.92 -2.71
C ALA A 99 11.67 7.32 -3.76
N ALA A 100 11.10 6.53 -4.67
CA ALA A 100 11.83 5.98 -5.82
C ALA A 100 12.30 7.10 -6.76
N ARG A 101 13.55 7.01 -7.22
CA ARG A 101 14.20 8.00 -8.10
C ARG A 101 14.25 7.62 -9.57
N THR A 102 13.36 6.73 -10.04
CA THR A 102 13.27 6.47 -11.48
C THR A 102 12.76 7.72 -12.20
N ARG A 103 13.13 7.92 -13.47
CA ARG A 103 12.75 9.13 -14.23
C ARG A 103 11.23 9.35 -14.24
N ILE A 104 10.47 8.29 -14.45
CA ILE A 104 9.00 8.32 -14.45
C ILE A 104 8.47 8.69 -13.06
N GLN A 105 9.02 8.07 -12.00
CA GLN A 105 8.59 8.35 -10.63
C GLN A 105 8.86 9.79 -10.20
N LEU A 106 10.01 10.35 -10.59
CA LEU A 106 10.32 11.77 -10.35
C LEU A 106 9.42 12.69 -11.18
N ALA A 107 9.21 12.38 -12.46
CA ALA A 107 8.31 13.16 -13.32
C ALA A 107 6.88 13.21 -12.77
N LEU A 108 6.36 12.08 -12.27
CA LEU A 108 5.05 12.01 -11.63
C LEU A 108 5.04 12.74 -10.27
N GLY A 109 6.06 12.53 -9.44
CA GLY A 109 6.20 13.20 -8.15
C GLY A 109 6.25 14.73 -8.28
N VAL A 110 6.80 15.26 -9.37
CA VAL A 110 6.82 16.71 -9.64
C VAL A 110 5.56 17.17 -10.38
N GLY A 111 5.16 16.45 -11.42
CA GLY A 111 4.08 16.85 -12.31
C GLY A 111 2.71 16.83 -11.63
N VAL A 112 2.41 15.80 -10.85
CA VAL A 112 1.07 15.65 -10.25
C VAL A 112 0.77 16.78 -9.24
N PRO A 113 1.63 17.12 -8.27
CA PRO A 113 1.37 18.23 -7.36
C PRO A 113 1.21 19.58 -8.06
N LEU A 114 1.94 19.82 -9.16
CA LEU A 114 1.84 21.06 -9.93
C LEU A 114 0.55 21.14 -10.74
N ILE A 115 0.17 20.04 -11.40
CA ILE A 115 -1.07 19.94 -12.17
C ILE A 115 -2.27 20.14 -11.22
N LEU A 116 -2.34 19.35 -10.15
CA LEU A 116 -3.45 19.43 -9.20
C LEU A 116 -3.47 20.76 -8.44
N GLY A 117 -2.31 21.30 -8.05
CA GLY A 117 -2.24 22.62 -7.43
C GLY A 117 -2.77 23.73 -8.32
N THR A 118 -2.41 23.69 -9.60
CA THR A 118 -2.92 24.65 -10.59
C THR A 118 -4.42 24.48 -10.78
N LEU A 119 -4.91 23.24 -10.94
CA LEU A 119 -6.34 22.95 -11.12
C LEU A 119 -7.18 23.36 -9.90
N PHE A 120 -6.70 23.10 -8.69
CA PHE A 120 -7.38 23.49 -7.46
C PHE A 120 -7.37 25.00 -7.27
N PHE A 121 -6.29 25.68 -7.64
CA PHE A 121 -6.21 27.14 -7.62
C PHE A 121 -7.22 27.78 -8.57
N ILE A 122 -7.32 27.32 -9.81
CA ILE A 122 -8.24 27.90 -10.81
C ILE A 122 -9.71 27.51 -10.57
N SER A 123 -9.97 26.36 -9.95
CA SER A 123 -11.34 25.88 -9.68
C SER A 123 -11.96 26.48 -8.42
N ALA A 124 -11.22 27.31 -7.69
CA ALA A 124 -11.72 28.01 -6.52
C ALA A 124 -12.73 29.11 -6.89
N LYS A 125 -13.80 29.25 -6.10
CA LYS A 125 -14.78 30.34 -6.28
C LYS A 125 -14.15 31.68 -5.89
N ALA A 126 -14.63 32.75 -6.53
CA ALA A 126 -14.22 34.12 -6.18
C ALA A 126 -14.47 34.39 -4.70
N GLY A 127 -13.46 34.93 -4.01
CA GLY A 127 -13.50 35.21 -2.57
C GLY A 127 -12.97 34.09 -1.66
N THR A 128 -12.68 32.89 -2.18
CA THR A 128 -11.99 31.84 -1.41
C THR A 128 -10.48 32.11 -1.40
N PRO A 129 -9.84 32.27 -0.23
CA PRO A 129 -8.39 32.51 -0.17
C PRO A 129 -7.63 31.21 -0.51
N VAL A 130 -7.09 31.13 -1.72
CA VAL A 130 -6.37 29.95 -2.26
C VAL A 130 -4.91 30.20 -2.62
N TRP A 131 -4.37 31.37 -2.26
CA TRP A 131 -2.98 31.77 -2.52
C TRP A 131 -1.93 30.81 -1.94
N TRP A 132 -2.30 30.01 -0.93
CA TRP A 132 -1.43 29.02 -0.30
C TRP A 132 -1.30 27.71 -1.09
N ILE A 133 -2.23 27.41 -2.01
CA ILE A 133 -2.21 26.15 -2.78
C ILE A 133 -0.92 25.98 -3.58
N PRO A 134 -0.45 26.99 -4.37
CA PRO A 134 0.82 26.87 -5.07
C PRO A 134 2.02 26.65 -4.13
N ILE A 135 2.00 27.24 -2.94
CA ILE A 135 3.07 27.07 -1.95
C ILE A 135 3.12 25.62 -1.46
N VAL A 136 1.97 25.02 -1.20
CA VAL A 136 1.88 23.59 -0.81
C VAL A 136 2.41 22.69 -1.92
N SER A 137 1.99 22.92 -3.18
CA SER A 137 2.48 22.16 -4.32
C SER A 137 4.00 22.27 -4.46
N LEU A 138 4.56 23.47 -4.36
CA LEU A 138 6.00 23.70 -4.46
C LEU A 138 6.76 23.08 -3.29
N ALA A 139 6.22 23.13 -2.07
CA ALA A 139 6.81 22.50 -0.89
C ALA A 139 6.86 20.97 -1.04
N LEU A 140 5.80 20.36 -1.57
CA LEU A 140 5.77 18.92 -1.85
C LEU A 140 6.79 18.54 -2.93
N VAL A 141 6.84 19.31 -4.02
CA VAL A 141 7.84 19.14 -5.09
C VAL A 141 9.26 19.25 -4.52
N ALA A 142 9.55 20.26 -3.70
CA ALA A 142 10.84 20.45 -3.07
C ALA A 142 11.21 19.24 -2.18
N ALA A 143 10.28 18.75 -1.35
CA ALA A 143 10.50 17.58 -0.51
C ALA A 143 10.83 16.32 -1.34
N ILE A 144 10.21 16.17 -2.51
CA ILE A 144 10.49 15.04 -3.43
C ILE A 144 11.86 15.18 -4.08
N LEU A 145 12.26 16.40 -4.48
CA LEU A 145 13.54 16.66 -5.14
C LEU A 145 14.74 16.55 -4.19
N LEU A 146 14.58 16.90 -2.91
CA LEU A 146 15.59 16.63 -1.87
C LEU A 146 15.84 15.11 -1.73
N GLY A 147 14.80 14.32 -1.99
CA GLY A 147 14.78 12.87 -2.08
C GLY A 147 15.01 12.14 -0.75
N SER A 148 15.18 10.82 -0.83
CA SER A 148 14.90 9.95 0.31
C SER A 148 16.04 8.97 0.60
N PRO A 149 16.92 9.28 1.56
CA PRO A 149 17.95 8.35 2.02
C PRO A 149 17.32 7.07 2.60
N LYS A 150 17.96 5.91 2.42
CA LYS A 150 17.43 4.61 2.90
C LYS A 150 17.82 4.29 4.35
N ASP A 151 18.81 4.97 4.89
CA ASP A 151 19.40 4.76 6.21
C ASP A 151 18.69 5.54 7.33
N ARG A 152 17.97 6.61 6.97
CA ARG A 152 17.27 7.48 7.94
C ARG A 152 16.03 8.12 7.33
N ILE A 153 15.14 8.59 8.21
CA ILE A 153 14.00 9.42 7.82
C ILE A 153 14.44 10.89 7.86
N PRO A 154 14.58 11.58 6.72
CA PRO A 154 14.97 12.98 6.68
C PRO A 154 13.86 13.91 7.21
N ALA A 155 14.22 15.12 7.61
CA ALA A 155 13.31 16.07 8.24
C ALA A 155 12.08 16.43 7.37
N TRP A 156 12.24 16.54 6.05
CA TRP A 156 11.12 16.81 5.15
C TRP A 156 10.14 15.64 5.04
N GLU A 157 10.59 14.40 5.21
CA GLU A 157 9.67 13.24 5.23
C GLU A 157 9.01 13.08 6.59
N TRP A 158 9.69 13.42 7.68
CA TRP A 158 9.04 13.60 8.98
C TRP A 158 7.92 14.63 8.90
N ALA A 159 8.18 15.78 8.28
CA ALA A 159 7.17 16.80 8.08
C ALA A 159 5.98 16.27 7.26
N LEU A 160 6.22 15.57 6.13
CA LEU A 160 5.15 14.98 5.32
C LEU A 160 4.39 13.88 6.06
N ALA A 161 5.07 13.02 6.83
CA ALA A 161 4.46 11.96 7.60
C ALA A 161 3.53 12.52 8.69
N VAL A 162 4.02 13.47 9.48
CA VAL A 162 3.26 14.10 10.57
C VAL A 162 2.12 14.96 10.02
N LEU A 163 2.39 15.77 8.99
CA LEU A 163 1.36 16.61 8.37
C LEU A 163 0.28 15.74 7.72
N GLY A 164 0.66 14.69 6.99
CA GLY A 164 -0.27 13.74 6.39
C GLY A 164 -1.14 13.04 7.44
N ALA A 165 -0.54 12.52 8.51
CA ALA A 165 -1.27 11.94 9.62
C ALA A 165 -2.23 12.95 10.27
N ALA A 166 -1.78 14.20 10.49
CA ALA A 166 -2.62 15.25 11.04
C ALA A 166 -3.81 15.60 10.13
N THR A 167 -3.62 15.63 8.80
CA THR A 167 -4.72 15.86 7.87
C THR A 167 -5.76 14.73 7.87
N ALA A 168 -5.33 13.48 8.07
CA ALA A 168 -6.24 12.35 8.23
C ALA A 168 -6.98 12.37 9.58
N LEU A 169 -6.30 12.76 10.66
CA LEU A 169 -6.91 12.90 11.99
C LEU A 169 -7.84 14.10 12.12
N TYR A 170 -7.86 15.02 11.15
CA TYR A 170 -8.73 16.19 11.19
C TYR A 170 -10.21 15.83 11.34
N LEU A 171 -10.70 14.82 10.61
CA LEU A 171 -12.08 14.36 10.73
C LEU A 171 -12.38 13.72 12.08
N TYR A 172 -11.39 13.08 12.69
CA TYR A 172 -11.51 12.55 14.06
C TYR A 172 -11.65 13.70 15.07
N VAL A 173 -10.76 14.69 15.01
CA VAL A 173 -10.72 15.80 15.98
C VAL A 173 -11.94 16.72 15.85
N TYR A 174 -12.35 17.05 14.62
CA TYR A 174 -13.43 18.01 14.34
C TYR A 174 -14.74 17.33 13.91
N TYR A 175 -14.92 16.05 14.23
CA TYR A 175 -16.08 15.25 13.81
C TYR A 175 -17.43 15.96 14.08
N LYS A 176 -17.61 16.46 15.32
CA LYS A 176 -18.86 17.13 15.74
C LYS A 176 -19.14 18.37 14.90
N ASP A 177 -18.15 19.23 14.74
CA ASP A 177 -18.35 20.49 14.03
C ASP A 177 -18.58 20.24 12.54
N ILE A 178 -17.82 19.31 11.92
CA ILE A 178 -17.99 18.92 10.51
C ILE A 178 -19.39 18.36 10.27
N SER A 179 -19.88 17.49 11.17
CA SER A 179 -21.21 16.90 11.07
C SER A 179 -22.35 17.94 11.11
N SER A 180 -22.09 19.11 11.71
CA SER A 180 -23.06 20.21 11.79
C SER A 180 -23.03 21.19 10.61
N ARG A 181 -21.97 21.16 9.78
CA ARG A 181 -21.76 22.11 8.66
C ARG A 181 -21.64 21.43 7.29
N VAL A 182 -22.29 20.28 7.11
CA VAL A 182 -22.20 19.49 5.87
C VAL A 182 -22.53 20.36 4.64
N GLY A 183 -21.59 20.44 3.69
CA GLY A 183 -21.73 21.24 2.48
C GLY A 183 -21.31 22.70 2.59
N ALA A 184 -20.92 23.18 3.78
CA ALA A 184 -20.41 24.54 4.04
C ALA A 184 -18.99 24.51 4.63
N PRO A 185 -17.97 24.11 3.84
CA PRO A 185 -16.60 23.97 4.33
C PRO A 185 -16.00 25.33 4.68
N ILE A 186 -15.33 25.40 5.83
CA ILE A 186 -14.55 26.57 6.25
C ILE A 186 -13.15 26.51 5.66
N LEU A 187 -12.39 27.62 5.73
CA LEU A 187 -11.03 27.66 5.20
C LEU A 187 -10.12 26.53 5.72
N GLN A 188 -10.27 26.13 6.97
CA GLN A 188 -9.51 25.01 7.55
C GLN A 188 -9.81 23.69 6.84
N ASP A 189 -11.08 23.44 6.47
CA ASP A 189 -11.50 22.25 5.73
C ASP A 189 -10.83 22.23 4.34
N PHE A 190 -10.74 23.38 3.66
CA PHE A 190 -10.02 23.50 2.38
C PHE A 190 -8.53 23.20 2.52
N VAL A 191 -7.87 23.82 3.51
CA VAL A 191 -6.42 23.66 3.73
C VAL A 191 -6.08 22.20 4.00
N VAL A 192 -6.78 21.57 4.94
CA VAL A 192 -6.56 20.17 5.30
C VAL A 192 -6.81 19.25 4.13
N SER A 193 -7.90 19.45 3.39
CA SER A 193 -8.29 18.54 2.30
C SER A 193 -7.33 18.60 1.12
N VAL A 194 -6.88 19.80 0.72
CA VAL A 194 -5.91 19.94 -0.37
C VAL A 194 -4.56 19.36 0.02
N ILE A 195 -4.06 19.68 1.22
CA ILE A 195 -2.80 19.12 1.73
C ILE A 195 -2.91 17.60 1.83
N GLY A 196 -3.99 17.10 2.43
CA GLY A 196 -4.26 15.69 2.60
C GLY A 196 -4.31 14.92 1.29
N LEU A 197 -5.04 15.43 0.29
CA LEU A 197 -5.10 14.82 -1.06
C LEU A 197 -3.74 14.77 -1.74
N MET A 198 -2.97 15.87 -1.70
CA MET A 198 -1.64 15.92 -2.31
C MET A 198 -0.66 14.96 -1.63
N ILE A 199 -0.65 14.94 -0.29
CA ILE A 199 0.20 14.03 0.50
C ILE A 199 -0.23 12.58 0.30
N LEU A 200 -1.53 12.28 0.23
CA LEU A 200 -2.04 10.93 0.03
C LEU A 200 -1.65 10.37 -1.34
N LEU A 201 -1.73 11.18 -2.41
CA LEU A 201 -1.28 10.77 -3.74
C LEU A 201 0.23 10.47 -3.76
N GLU A 202 1.02 11.29 -3.05
CA GLU A 202 2.45 11.06 -2.92
C GLU A 202 2.75 9.79 -2.07
N ALA A 203 2.02 9.57 -0.97
CA ALA A 203 2.11 8.35 -0.17
C ALA A 203 1.78 7.11 -1.03
N THR A 204 0.72 7.20 -1.84
CA THR A 204 0.29 6.15 -2.77
C THR A 204 1.39 5.85 -3.79
N ARG A 205 1.99 6.90 -4.38
CA ARG A 205 3.09 6.76 -5.34
C ARG A 205 4.30 6.02 -4.75
N ARG A 206 4.62 6.30 -3.48
CA ARG A 206 5.74 5.69 -2.74
C ARG A 206 5.50 4.24 -2.38
N ALA A 207 4.34 3.93 -1.80
CA ALA A 207 4.05 2.61 -1.26
C ALA A 207 3.54 1.62 -2.32
N LEU A 208 2.72 2.09 -3.26
CA LEU A 208 2.00 1.23 -4.23
C LEU A 208 2.46 1.45 -5.69
N GLY A 209 3.35 2.41 -5.92
CA GLY A 209 3.88 2.70 -7.25
C GLY A 209 3.03 3.69 -8.07
N PRO A 210 3.38 3.89 -9.35
CA PRO A 210 2.87 5.03 -10.13
C PRO A 210 1.44 4.81 -10.64
N ALA A 211 1.01 3.56 -10.80
CA ALA A 211 -0.25 3.21 -11.46
C ALA A 211 -1.47 3.83 -10.76
N LEU A 212 -1.61 3.61 -9.44
CA LEU A 212 -2.74 4.14 -8.67
C LEU A 212 -2.73 5.67 -8.60
N MET A 213 -1.56 6.28 -8.48
CA MET A 213 -1.43 7.73 -8.50
C MET A 213 -1.89 8.33 -9.84
N ILE A 214 -1.50 7.72 -10.96
CA ILE A 214 -1.91 8.15 -12.31
C ILE A 214 -3.43 8.07 -12.44
N VAL A 215 -4.02 6.92 -12.10
CA VAL A 215 -5.47 6.71 -12.20
C VAL A 215 -6.23 7.74 -11.37
N ALA A 216 -5.86 7.91 -10.09
CA ALA A 216 -6.49 8.89 -9.22
C ALA A 216 -6.34 10.33 -9.75
N THR A 217 -5.16 10.69 -10.27
CA THR A 217 -4.91 12.01 -10.84
C THR A 217 -5.76 12.25 -12.07
N VAL A 218 -5.89 11.28 -12.98
CA VAL A 218 -6.72 11.39 -14.18
C VAL A 218 -8.17 11.69 -13.81
N PHE A 219 -8.73 10.97 -12.84
CA PHE A 219 -10.11 11.20 -12.41
C PHE A 219 -10.28 12.55 -11.68
N LEU A 220 -9.30 12.98 -10.87
CA LEU A 220 -9.32 14.32 -10.27
C LEU A 220 -9.26 15.43 -11.31
N VAL A 221 -8.39 15.29 -12.32
CA VAL A 221 -8.31 16.24 -13.45
C VAL A 221 -9.64 16.28 -14.19
N TYR A 222 -10.24 15.11 -14.46
CA TYR A 222 -11.56 15.00 -15.10
C TYR A 222 -12.65 15.73 -14.30
N THR A 223 -12.64 15.66 -12.96
CA THR A 223 -13.65 16.37 -12.15
C THR A 223 -13.67 17.89 -12.38
N VAL A 224 -12.52 18.49 -12.67
CA VAL A 224 -12.41 19.94 -12.94
C VAL A 224 -12.62 20.25 -14.42
N LEU A 225 -12.00 19.47 -15.30
CA LEU A 225 -11.98 19.72 -16.74
C LEU A 225 -13.18 19.15 -17.50
N GLY A 226 -14.15 18.56 -16.80
CA GLY A 226 -15.41 18.06 -17.37
C GLY A 226 -16.09 18.95 -18.42
N PRO A 227 -16.12 20.30 -18.28
CA PRO A 227 -16.75 21.18 -19.27
C PRO A 227 -16.05 21.23 -20.62
N TYR A 228 -14.76 20.89 -20.67
CA TYR A 228 -13.93 20.95 -21.87
C TYR A 228 -13.82 19.58 -22.57
N MET A 229 -14.51 18.57 -22.05
CA MET A 229 -14.46 17.21 -22.59
C MET A 229 -15.44 17.02 -23.76
N PRO A 230 -15.26 15.96 -24.58
CA PRO A 230 -16.23 15.61 -25.62
C PRO A 230 -17.63 15.37 -25.05
N GLU A 231 -18.68 15.72 -25.81
CA GLU A 231 -20.08 15.69 -25.36
C GLU A 231 -20.52 14.39 -24.67
N ILE A 232 -19.98 13.25 -25.12
CA ILE A 232 -20.30 11.91 -24.59
C ILE A 232 -19.96 11.79 -23.09
N ILE A 233 -18.92 12.49 -22.63
CA ILE A 233 -18.40 12.43 -21.27
C ILE A 233 -18.35 13.81 -20.60
N ALA A 234 -18.90 14.84 -21.23
CA ALA A 234 -18.88 16.20 -20.68
C ALA A 234 -19.82 16.33 -19.48
N HIS A 235 -19.41 17.10 -18.48
CA HIS A 235 -20.26 17.49 -17.36
C HIS A 235 -19.94 18.92 -16.91
N LYS A 236 -20.75 19.49 -16.01
CA LYS A 236 -20.64 20.89 -15.57
C LYS A 236 -19.27 21.27 -14.95
N GLY A 237 -18.44 20.29 -14.59
CA GLY A 237 -17.23 20.50 -13.80
C GLY A 237 -17.54 20.80 -12.34
N ASN A 238 -16.64 20.35 -11.47
CA ASN A 238 -16.73 20.60 -10.04
C ASN A 238 -15.77 21.72 -9.64
N ASN A 239 -16.23 22.62 -8.78
CA ASN A 239 -15.37 23.64 -8.18
C ASN A 239 -14.64 23.07 -6.94
N LEU A 240 -13.63 23.80 -6.46
CA LEU A 240 -12.79 23.35 -5.35
C LEU A 240 -13.62 22.98 -4.09
N SER A 241 -14.70 23.70 -3.81
CA SER A 241 -15.55 23.43 -2.65
C SER A 241 -16.26 22.08 -2.76
N GLU A 242 -16.72 21.72 -3.95
CA GLU A 242 -17.36 20.43 -4.21
C GLU A 242 -16.33 19.30 -4.12
N ILE A 243 -15.13 19.51 -4.67
CA ILE A 243 -14.02 18.55 -4.60
C ILE A 243 -13.61 18.30 -3.15
N VAL A 244 -13.36 19.36 -2.38
CA VAL A 244 -13.00 19.27 -0.96
C VAL A 244 -14.06 18.53 -0.16
N ASN A 245 -15.33 18.92 -0.32
CA ASN A 245 -16.43 18.26 0.38
C ASN A 245 -16.49 16.76 0.05
N HIS A 246 -16.54 16.42 -1.24
CA HIS A 246 -16.76 15.04 -1.66
C HIS A 246 -15.54 14.14 -1.44
N GLN A 247 -14.32 14.66 -1.65
CA GLN A 247 -13.11 13.84 -1.60
C GLN A 247 -12.57 13.61 -0.19
N TRP A 248 -12.73 14.57 0.72
CA TRP A 248 -12.08 14.50 2.03
C TRP A 248 -13.04 14.69 3.21
N ILE A 249 -14.02 15.59 3.11
CA ILE A 249 -14.90 15.92 4.25
C ILE A 249 -16.03 14.91 4.44
N THR A 250 -16.58 14.36 3.35
CA THR A 250 -17.61 13.33 3.40
C THR A 250 -16.99 11.92 3.34
N THR A 251 -17.81 10.91 3.63
CA THR A 251 -17.45 9.50 3.52
C THR A 251 -17.74 8.93 2.12
N GLU A 252 -17.73 9.77 1.08
CA GLU A 252 -17.92 9.32 -0.31
C GLU A 252 -16.59 9.17 -1.04
N GLY A 253 -15.60 10.01 -0.73
CA GLY A 253 -14.25 9.96 -1.27
C GLY A 253 -13.30 9.09 -0.45
N VAL A 254 -12.18 9.68 -0.02
CA VAL A 254 -11.06 8.98 0.64
C VAL A 254 -11.52 8.20 1.88
N PHE A 255 -12.46 8.75 2.66
CA PHE A 255 -12.98 8.11 3.88
C PHE A 255 -14.17 7.17 3.63
N GLY A 256 -14.43 6.83 2.37
CA GLY A 256 -15.56 6.02 1.96
C GLY A 256 -15.36 4.52 2.10
N ILE A 257 -16.13 3.78 1.30
CA ILE A 257 -16.27 2.31 1.40
C ILE A 257 -14.92 1.61 1.28
N ALA A 258 -14.05 2.04 0.37
CA ALA A 258 -12.74 1.40 0.17
C ALA A 258 -11.89 1.43 1.45
N LEU A 259 -11.80 2.58 2.11
CA LEU A 259 -11.11 2.70 3.40
C LEU A 259 -11.83 1.94 4.51
N GLY A 260 -13.18 1.95 4.51
CA GLY A 260 -14.00 1.19 5.45
C GLY A 260 -13.77 -0.34 5.37
N VAL A 261 -13.68 -0.89 4.16
CA VAL A 261 -13.37 -2.31 3.96
C VAL A 261 -11.94 -2.61 4.44
N SER A 262 -10.99 -1.71 4.19
CA SER A 262 -9.62 -1.82 4.69
C SER A 262 -9.57 -1.86 6.22
N THR A 263 -10.28 -0.94 6.88
CA THR A 263 -10.29 -0.82 8.35
C THR A 263 -10.94 -2.00 9.02
N SER A 264 -12.06 -2.50 8.48
CA SER A 264 -12.91 -3.48 9.16
C SER A 264 -12.53 -4.93 8.87
N PHE A 265 -12.02 -5.23 7.67
CA PHE A 265 -11.85 -6.63 7.24
C PHE A 265 -10.45 -6.96 6.73
N VAL A 266 -9.87 -6.12 5.87
CA VAL A 266 -8.60 -6.43 5.18
C VAL A 266 -7.48 -6.70 6.18
N PHE A 267 -7.38 -5.90 7.24
CA PHE A 267 -6.37 -6.09 8.27
C PHE A 267 -6.43 -7.48 8.93
N LEU A 268 -7.63 -7.98 9.26
CA LEU A 268 -7.78 -9.28 9.91
C LEU A 268 -7.33 -10.42 8.99
N PHE A 269 -7.65 -10.33 7.70
CA PHE A 269 -7.18 -11.29 6.70
C PHE A 269 -5.65 -11.27 6.55
N VAL A 270 -5.04 -10.09 6.50
CA VAL A 270 -3.58 -9.95 6.41
C VAL A 270 -2.91 -10.45 7.69
N LEU A 271 -3.43 -10.11 8.88
CA LEU A 271 -2.91 -10.58 10.15
C LEU A 271 -2.98 -12.11 10.23
N PHE A 272 -4.14 -12.70 9.94
CA PHE A 272 -4.31 -14.15 9.92
C PHE A 272 -3.41 -14.80 8.87
N GLY A 273 -3.33 -14.24 7.66
CA GLY A 273 -2.45 -14.73 6.60
C GLY A 273 -0.97 -14.75 7.02
N SER A 274 -0.50 -13.67 7.66
CA SER A 274 0.88 -13.58 8.16
C SER A 274 1.17 -14.57 9.30
N LEU A 275 0.21 -14.79 10.20
CA LEU A 275 0.34 -15.79 11.28
C LEU A 275 0.31 -17.22 10.71
N LEU A 276 -0.53 -17.47 9.71
CA LEU A 276 -0.66 -18.77 9.04
C LEU A 276 0.61 -19.11 8.25
N ASP A 277 1.20 -18.14 7.55
CA ASP A 277 2.48 -18.30 6.87
C ASP A 277 3.61 -18.62 7.87
N LYS A 278 3.70 -17.87 8.98
CA LYS A 278 4.65 -18.15 10.07
C LYS A 278 4.42 -19.49 10.76
N ALA A 279 3.19 -20.00 10.78
CA ALA A 279 2.87 -21.33 11.30
C ALA A 279 3.30 -22.48 10.34
N GLY A 280 3.86 -22.17 9.17
CA GLY A 280 4.38 -23.16 8.22
C GLY A 280 3.36 -23.64 7.20
N ALA A 281 2.25 -22.92 7.02
CA ALA A 281 1.19 -23.36 6.12
C ALA A 281 1.60 -23.40 4.64
N GLY A 282 2.63 -22.64 4.23
CA GLY A 282 3.14 -22.65 2.87
C GLY A 282 3.50 -24.05 2.36
N ASN A 283 4.27 -24.80 3.15
CA ASN A 283 4.65 -26.17 2.79
C ASN A 283 3.44 -27.12 2.85
N TYR A 284 2.51 -26.87 3.78
CA TYR A 284 1.26 -27.63 3.88
C TYR A 284 0.41 -27.51 2.60
N PHE A 285 0.20 -26.31 2.06
CA PHE A 285 -0.61 -26.14 0.84
C PHE A 285 0.01 -26.77 -0.39
N ILE A 286 1.34 -26.73 -0.52
CA ILE A 286 2.05 -27.43 -1.59
C ILE A 286 1.83 -28.94 -1.46
N GLN A 287 1.98 -29.52 -0.27
CA GLN A 287 1.76 -30.95 -0.04
C GLN A 287 0.30 -31.39 -0.32
N VAL A 288 -0.68 -30.57 0.06
CA VAL A 288 -2.09 -30.80 -0.26
C VAL A 288 -2.33 -30.74 -1.78
N ALA A 289 -1.75 -29.77 -2.47
CA ALA A 289 -1.89 -29.68 -3.93
C ALA A 289 -1.27 -30.90 -4.63
N PHE A 290 -0.12 -31.38 -4.15
CA PHE A 290 0.52 -32.59 -4.67
C PHE A 290 -0.25 -33.86 -4.35
N SER A 291 -0.88 -33.97 -3.19
CA SER A 291 -1.69 -35.16 -2.86
C SER A 291 -2.95 -35.24 -3.73
N LEU A 292 -3.58 -34.10 -4.04
CA LEU A 292 -4.79 -34.02 -4.86
C LEU A 292 -4.53 -34.18 -6.36
N MET A 293 -3.42 -33.61 -6.87
CA MET A 293 -3.21 -33.46 -8.32
C MET A 293 -1.98 -34.23 -8.84
N GLY A 294 -1.06 -34.64 -7.97
CA GLY A 294 0.22 -35.23 -8.36
C GLY A 294 0.09 -36.54 -9.14
N HIS A 295 -0.98 -37.31 -8.92
CA HIS A 295 -1.26 -38.55 -9.63
C HIS A 295 -1.91 -38.34 -11.01
N MET A 296 -2.28 -37.12 -11.38
CA MET A 296 -2.88 -36.83 -12.68
C MET A 296 -1.81 -36.78 -13.79
N ARG A 297 -2.24 -36.92 -15.04
CA ARG A 297 -1.38 -36.58 -16.19
C ARG A 297 -0.96 -35.10 -16.11
N GLY A 298 0.35 -34.86 -16.12
CA GLY A 298 0.94 -33.54 -15.84
C GLY A 298 0.83 -33.11 -14.38
N GLY A 299 0.67 -34.07 -13.46
CA GLY A 299 0.36 -33.85 -12.05
C GLY A 299 1.28 -32.87 -11.33
N PRO A 300 2.61 -32.95 -11.47
CA PRO A 300 3.53 -32.00 -10.84
C PRO A 300 3.30 -30.53 -11.25
N ALA A 301 3.00 -30.28 -12.53
CA ALA A 301 2.70 -28.92 -12.99
C ALA A 301 1.34 -28.43 -12.49
N LYS A 302 0.32 -29.30 -12.48
CA LYS A 302 -1.00 -28.95 -11.93
C LYS A 302 -0.93 -28.69 -10.43
N ALA A 303 -0.18 -29.50 -9.69
CA ALA A 303 0.07 -29.33 -8.27
C ALA A 303 0.82 -28.02 -7.99
N ALA A 304 1.80 -27.66 -8.82
CA ALA A 304 2.50 -26.38 -8.72
C ALA A 304 1.55 -25.18 -8.89
N VAL A 305 0.70 -25.20 -9.93
CA VAL A 305 -0.28 -24.12 -10.18
C VAL A 305 -1.29 -24.00 -9.05
N VAL A 306 -1.88 -25.13 -8.61
CA VAL A 306 -2.86 -25.13 -7.51
C VAL A 306 -2.20 -24.70 -6.19
N GLY A 307 -1.03 -25.24 -5.88
CA GLY A 307 -0.29 -24.91 -4.67
C GLY A 307 0.16 -23.45 -4.63
N SER A 308 0.65 -22.91 -5.75
CA SER A 308 0.96 -21.49 -5.89
C SER A 308 -0.29 -20.61 -5.83
N SER A 309 -1.43 -21.06 -6.34
CA SER A 309 -2.70 -20.33 -6.18
C SER A 309 -3.13 -20.28 -4.72
N LEU A 310 -3.04 -21.40 -3.98
CA LEU A 310 -3.32 -21.47 -2.54
C LEU A 310 -2.37 -20.57 -1.74
N MET A 311 -1.08 -20.59 -2.08
CA MET A 311 -0.07 -19.76 -1.43
C MET A 311 -0.25 -18.27 -1.75
N GLY A 312 -0.64 -17.95 -2.98
CA GLY A 312 -0.94 -16.60 -3.43
C GLY A 312 -2.11 -15.97 -2.68
N MET A 313 -3.13 -16.77 -2.33
CA MET A 313 -4.25 -16.30 -1.51
C MET A 313 -3.84 -15.87 -0.10
N ILE A 314 -2.76 -16.43 0.44
CA ILE A 314 -2.31 -16.17 1.82
C ILE A 314 -1.27 -15.08 1.86
N SER A 315 -0.23 -15.21 1.02
CA SER A 315 0.84 -14.23 0.95
C SER A 315 0.37 -12.89 0.42
N GLY A 316 -0.61 -12.86 -0.50
CA GLY A 316 -1.12 -11.63 -1.11
C GLY A 316 -0.10 -10.90 -1.99
N THR A 317 1.11 -11.44 -2.18
CA THR A 317 2.19 -10.83 -2.95
C THR A 317 2.75 -11.83 -3.97
N ALA A 318 2.86 -11.39 -5.23
CA ALA A 318 3.38 -12.24 -6.30
C ALA A 318 4.85 -12.59 -6.10
N VAL A 319 5.64 -11.66 -5.55
CA VAL A 319 7.07 -11.85 -5.27
C VAL A 319 7.26 -12.90 -4.18
N ALA A 320 6.57 -12.77 -3.04
CA ALA A 320 6.64 -13.75 -1.95
C ALA A 320 6.15 -15.12 -2.42
N ASN A 321 5.08 -15.20 -3.21
CA ASN A 321 4.58 -16.46 -3.73
C ASN A 321 5.62 -17.20 -4.60
N VAL A 322 6.24 -16.52 -5.55
CA VAL A 322 7.28 -17.12 -6.41
C VAL A 322 8.48 -17.58 -5.57
N LEU A 323 8.87 -16.80 -4.57
CA LEU A 323 10.02 -17.10 -3.73
C LEU A 323 9.78 -18.24 -2.75
N THR A 324 8.54 -18.40 -2.25
CA THR A 324 8.23 -19.51 -1.34
C THR A 324 7.89 -20.79 -2.09
N THR A 325 7.22 -20.71 -3.25
CA THR A 325 6.76 -21.90 -3.98
C THR A 325 7.74 -22.38 -5.04
N GLY A 326 8.42 -21.46 -5.74
CA GLY A 326 9.34 -21.76 -6.84
C GLY A 326 10.49 -22.71 -6.47
N PRO A 327 11.20 -22.50 -5.33
CA PRO A 327 12.25 -23.40 -4.88
C PRO A 327 11.78 -24.84 -4.65
N ILE A 328 10.49 -25.04 -4.36
CA ILE A 328 9.91 -26.37 -4.12
C ILE A 328 9.36 -26.96 -5.42
N SER A 329 8.57 -26.19 -6.18
CA SER A 329 7.82 -26.67 -7.35
C SER A 329 8.72 -26.91 -8.57
N ILE A 330 9.69 -26.02 -8.84
CA ILE A 330 10.52 -26.08 -10.04
C ILE A 330 11.40 -27.34 -10.06
N PRO A 331 12.15 -27.70 -8.99
CA PRO A 331 12.93 -28.93 -8.97
C PRO A 331 12.07 -30.19 -9.09
N LEU A 332 10.87 -30.20 -8.47
CA LEU A 332 9.93 -31.31 -8.56
C LEU A 332 9.40 -31.53 -9.99
N MET A 333 9.04 -30.45 -10.69
CA MET A 333 8.64 -30.52 -12.10
C MET A 333 9.77 -31.03 -12.99
N ARG A 334 11.00 -30.54 -12.78
CA ARG A 334 12.18 -31.00 -13.51
C ARG A 334 12.46 -32.49 -13.29
N LYS A 335 12.38 -32.98 -12.04
CA LYS A 335 12.52 -34.41 -11.71
C LYS A 335 11.46 -35.28 -12.40
N SER A 336 10.32 -34.70 -12.75
CA SER A 336 9.21 -35.37 -13.43
C SER A 336 9.27 -35.25 -14.97
N GLY A 337 10.37 -34.73 -15.52
CA GLY A 337 10.63 -34.70 -16.96
C GLY A 337 10.31 -33.38 -17.67
N TYR A 338 9.94 -32.31 -16.94
CA TYR A 338 9.77 -30.98 -17.55
C TYR A 338 11.13 -30.35 -17.86
N ARG A 339 11.24 -29.69 -19.02
CA ARG A 339 12.41 -28.84 -19.34
C ARG A 339 12.51 -27.69 -18.34
N ALA A 340 13.74 -27.24 -18.06
CA ALA A 340 13.99 -26.20 -17.05
C ALA A 340 13.25 -24.89 -17.38
N GLU A 341 13.21 -24.51 -18.65
CA GLU A 341 12.54 -23.31 -19.14
C GLU A 341 11.02 -23.43 -18.99
N THR A 342 10.47 -24.62 -19.23
CA THR A 342 9.03 -24.88 -19.06
C THR A 342 8.65 -24.91 -17.58
N ALA A 343 9.49 -25.51 -16.73
CA ALA A 343 9.26 -25.56 -15.29
C ALA A 343 9.36 -24.17 -14.61
N GLY A 344 10.22 -23.28 -15.10
CA GLY A 344 10.31 -21.91 -14.58
C GLY A 344 9.26 -20.95 -15.16
N ALA A 345 8.62 -21.30 -16.27
CA ALA A 345 7.56 -20.50 -16.89
C ALA A 345 6.15 -20.81 -16.34
N ILE A 346 5.99 -21.98 -15.71
CA ILE A 346 4.76 -22.44 -15.03
C ILE A 346 4.80 -21.97 -13.58
#